data_AF-K9PY38-F1
#
_entry.id   AF-K9PY38-F1
#
_cell.length_a   1.000
_cell.length_b   1.000
_cell.length_c   1.000
_cell.angle_alpha   90.00
_cell.angle_beta   90.00
_cell.angle_gamma   90.00
#
_symmetry.space_group_name_H-M   'P 1'
#
loop_
_entity.id
_entity.type
_entity.pdbx_description
1 polymer ?
#
loop_
_entity_poly.entity_id
_entity_poly.type
_entity_poly.pdbx_seq_one_letter_code
_entity_poly.pdbx_strand_id
1 'polypeptide(L)'
;MDTLTIFGLQFILSLMVFSLLAKWYLLPRLAQYSTPQALLLLLIPHTLRHLGLVFLVPGLVVQPLPSSFANAAAYGDLISGLLALLAMVALRSRWAIALGLVWIFNIVGTVDLLNALRKVEVVPYLGTTWYIPTFVVPILLVTHVMIFAQVFKTRKQAHSH
;
A
#
# COMPACT_ATOMS: atom_id res chain seq x y z
N MET A 1 -28.72 -5.45 -2.61
CA MET A 1 -27.34 -5.85 -2.27
C MET A 1 -27.04 -5.29 -0.90
N ASP A 2 -26.54 -6.10 0.02
CA ASP A 2 -26.12 -5.64 1.34
C ASP A 2 -24.79 -4.86 1.27
N THR A 3 -24.46 -4.15 2.34
CA THR A 3 -23.27 -3.29 2.44
C THR A 3 -21.97 -4.04 2.16
N LEU A 4 -21.83 -5.29 2.64
CA LEU A 4 -20.61 -6.06 2.43
C LEU A 4 -20.46 -6.48 0.96
N THR A 5 -21.56 -6.86 0.31
CA THR A 5 -21.54 -7.18 -1.13
C THR A 5 -21.13 -5.97 -1.97
N ILE A 6 -21.64 -4.76 -1.66
CA ILE A 6 -21.24 -3.52 -2.37
C ILE A 6 -19.76 -3.22 -2.15
N PHE A 7 -19.29 -3.31 -0.90
CA PHE A 7 -17.89 -3.12 -0.54
C PHE A 7 -16.97 -4.08 -1.30
N GLY A 8 -17.29 -5.37 -1.27
CA GLY A 8 -16.51 -6.42 -1.92
C GLY A 8 -16.46 -6.23 -3.43
N LEU A 9 -17.59 -5.88 -4.05
CA LEU A 9 -17.63 -5.60 -5.49
C LEU A 9 -16.73 -4.41 -5.84
N GLN A 10 -16.82 -3.30 -5.12
CA GLN A 10 -15.97 -2.12 -5.37
C GLN A 10 -14.49 -2.43 -5.15
N PHE A 11 -14.15 -3.12 -4.06
CA PHE A 11 -12.79 -3.54 -3.76
C PHE A 11 -12.20 -4.42 -4.88
N ILE A 12 -12.93 -5.47 -5.28
CA ILE A 12 -12.47 -6.43 -6.30
C ILE A 12 -12.35 -5.74 -7.67
N LEU A 13 -13.33 -4.92 -8.05
CA LEU A 13 -13.28 -4.21 -9.33
C LEU A 13 -12.13 -3.19 -9.36
N SER A 14 -11.91 -2.44 -8.28
CA SER A 14 -10.74 -1.55 -8.16
C SER A 14 -9.44 -2.32 -8.26
N LEU A 15 -9.32 -3.44 -7.53
CA LEU A 15 -8.12 -4.29 -7.59
C LEU A 15 -7.87 -4.82 -8.99
N MET A 16 -8.92 -5.26 -9.68
CA MET A 16 -8.84 -5.70 -11.08
C MET A 16 -8.38 -4.56 -11.99
N VAL A 17 -9.01 -3.39 -11.90
CA VAL A 17 -8.66 -2.21 -12.71
C VAL A 17 -7.20 -1.81 -12.48
N PHE A 18 -6.76 -1.65 -11.24
CA PHE A 18 -5.39 -1.25 -10.94
C PHE A 18 -4.37 -2.34 -11.32
N SER A 19 -4.72 -3.62 -11.22
CA SER A 19 -3.88 -4.71 -11.71
C SER A 19 -3.72 -4.70 -13.23
N LEU A 20 -4.80 -4.45 -13.97
CA LEU A 20 -4.77 -4.32 -15.43
C LEU A 20 -3.97 -3.08 -15.86
N LEU A 21 -4.19 -1.93 -15.21
CA LEU A 21 -3.41 -0.71 -15.47
C LEU A 21 -1.92 -0.92 -15.16
N ALA A 22 -1.61 -1.59 -14.05
CA ALA A 22 -0.25 -1.93 -13.71
C ALA A 22 0.38 -2.84 -14.76
N LYS A 23 -0.35 -3.86 -15.24
CA LYS A 23 0.13 -4.79 -16.27
C LYS A 23 0.34 -4.13 -17.63
N TRP A 24 -0.61 -3.32 -18.07
CA TRP A 24 -0.62 -2.76 -19.42
C TRP A 24 0.27 -1.52 -19.55
N TYR A 25 0.36 -0.70 -18.51
CA TYR A 25 1.01 0.61 -18.61
C TYR A 25 2.20 0.78 -17.68
N LEU A 26 2.14 0.25 -16.46
CA LEU A 26 3.21 0.47 -15.48
C LEU A 26 4.37 -0.51 -15.69
N LEU A 27 4.12 -1.82 -15.74
CA LEU A 27 5.14 -2.85 -15.91
C LEU A 27 6.04 -2.65 -17.14
N PRO A 28 5.51 -2.38 -18.35
CA PRO A 28 6.35 -2.15 -19.52
C PRO A 28 7.25 -0.92 -19.38
N ARG A 29 6.77 0.13 -18.70
CA ARG A 29 7.57 1.34 -18.44
C ARG A 29 8.62 1.11 -17.36
N LEU A 30 8.28 0.41 -16.28
CA LEU A 30 9.23 0.07 -15.23
C LEU A 30 10.40 -0.79 -15.73
N ALA A 31 10.18 -1.63 -16.74
CA ALA A 31 11.23 -2.42 -17.37
C ALA A 31 12.29 -1.57 -18.08
N GLN A 32 11.98 -0.31 -18.43
CA GLN A 32 12.91 0.63 -19.08
C GLN A 32 13.76 1.41 -18.07
N TYR A 33 13.39 1.38 -16.78
CA TYR A 33 14.08 2.10 -15.72
C TYR A 33 15.07 1.21 -14.98
N SER A 34 16.09 1.83 -14.38
CA SER A 34 16.91 1.14 -13.38
C SER A 34 16.08 0.74 -12.17
N THR A 35 16.48 -0.31 -11.46
CA THR A 35 15.77 -0.80 -10.25
C THR A 35 15.47 0.33 -9.24
N PRO A 36 16.42 1.21 -8.86
CA PRO A 36 16.11 2.30 -7.94
C PRO A 36 15.06 3.28 -8.46
N GLN A 37 15.08 3.60 -9.76
CA GLN A 37 14.07 4.47 -10.38
C GLN A 37 12.68 3.81 -10.38
N ALA A 38 12.61 2.53 -10.70
CA ALA A 38 11.37 1.78 -10.65
C ALA A 38 10.78 1.73 -9.23
N LEU A 39 11.62 1.47 -8.23
CA LEU A 39 11.22 1.45 -6.82
C LEU A 39 10.76 2.84 -6.33
N LEU A 40 11.45 3.92 -6.74
CA LEU A 40 11.03 5.28 -6.40
C LEU A 40 9.60 5.57 -6.87
N LEU A 41 9.27 5.21 -8.12
CA LEU A 41 7.91 5.39 -8.66
C LEU A 41 6.87 4.56 -7.89
N LEU A 42 7.21 3.32 -7.55
CA LEU A 42 6.31 2.43 -6.82
C LEU A 42 6.09 2.85 -5.36
N LEU A 43 7.04 3.57 -4.74
CA LEU A 43 6.92 4.06 -3.36
C LEU A 43 5.97 5.26 -3.21
N ILE A 44 5.73 6.03 -4.28
CA ILE A 44 4.92 7.27 -4.25
C ILE A 44 3.56 7.08 -3.58
N PRO A 45 2.70 6.11 -3.98
CA PRO A 45 1.40 5.95 -3.33
C PRO A 45 1.53 5.61 -1.83
N HIS A 46 2.63 4.99 -1.42
CA HIS A 46 2.85 4.61 -0.03
C HIS A 46 3.27 5.78 0.87
N THR A 47 3.93 6.82 0.34
CA THR A 47 4.28 8.02 1.14
C THR A 47 3.03 8.83 1.56
N LEU A 48 1.91 8.61 0.87
CA LEU A 48 0.62 9.22 1.17
C LEU A 48 -0.18 8.48 2.25
N ARG A 49 0.36 7.40 2.83
CA ARG A 49 -0.35 6.60 3.86
C ARG A 49 -0.58 7.35 5.18
N HIS A 50 -0.03 8.55 5.38
CA HIS A 50 -0.52 9.42 6.46
C HIS A 50 -2.04 9.70 6.36
N LEU A 51 -2.66 9.45 5.19
CA LEU A 51 -4.11 9.38 5.00
C LEU A 51 -4.82 8.48 6.03
N GLY A 52 -4.22 7.37 6.49
CA GLY A 52 -4.85 6.45 7.44
C GLY A 52 -5.24 7.10 8.78
N LEU A 53 -4.64 8.24 9.14
CA LEU A 53 -5.02 8.99 10.35
C LEU A 53 -6.49 9.44 10.35
N VAL A 54 -7.14 9.50 9.19
CA VAL A 54 -8.58 9.80 9.08
C VAL A 54 -9.48 8.80 9.80
N PHE A 55 -9.03 7.57 10.09
CA PHE A 55 -9.79 6.62 10.92
C PHE A 55 -9.95 7.10 12.37
N LEU A 56 -9.15 8.07 12.82
CA LEU A 56 -9.22 8.68 14.15
C LEU A 56 -9.97 10.03 14.14
N VAL A 57 -10.33 10.55 12.97
CA VAL A 57 -10.96 11.88 12.84
C VAL A 57 -12.48 11.77 13.02
N PRO A 58 -13.07 12.46 14.01
CA PRO A 58 -14.52 12.48 14.19
C PRO A 58 -15.25 13.02 12.96
N GLY A 59 -16.38 12.40 12.61
CA GLY A 59 -17.23 12.83 11.49
C GLY A 59 -16.86 12.24 10.11
N LEU A 60 -15.71 11.56 9.98
CA LEU A 60 -15.38 10.84 8.74
C LEU A 60 -15.89 9.40 8.71
N VAL A 61 -16.22 8.84 9.86
CA VAL A 61 -16.82 7.51 10.07
C VAL A 61 -18.26 7.63 10.54
N VAL A 62 -19.10 6.61 10.29
CA VAL A 62 -20.53 6.64 10.68
C VAL A 62 -20.68 6.63 12.21
N GLN A 63 -19.85 5.83 12.86
CA GLN A 63 -19.74 5.71 14.31
C GLN A 63 -18.28 5.43 14.67
N PRO A 64 -17.86 5.66 15.93
CA PRO A 64 -16.50 5.32 16.35
C PRO A 64 -16.17 3.86 16.03
N LEU A 65 -15.11 3.68 15.25
CA LEU A 65 -14.58 2.36 14.92
C LEU A 65 -14.04 1.70 16.20
N PRO A 66 -14.04 0.35 16.29
CA PRO A 66 -13.35 -0.33 17.37
C PRO A 66 -11.91 0.17 17.49
N SER A 67 -11.49 0.58 18.69
CA SER A 67 -10.15 1.16 18.91
C SER A 67 -9.02 0.23 18.43
N SER A 68 -9.24 -1.08 18.51
CA SER A 68 -8.32 -2.10 18.00
C SER A 68 -8.15 -2.06 16.47
N PHE A 69 -9.14 -1.61 15.70
CA PHE A 69 -9.03 -1.38 14.25
C PHE A 69 -8.51 0.03 13.99
N ALA A 70 -9.15 1.05 14.56
CA ALA A 70 -8.84 2.45 14.27
C ALA A 70 -7.36 2.77 14.54
N ASN A 71 -6.85 2.40 15.72
CA ASN A 71 -5.45 2.63 16.07
C ASN A 71 -4.50 1.79 15.20
N ALA A 72 -4.83 0.51 14.98
CA ALA A 72 -3.98 -0.37 14.18
C ALA A 72 -3.84 0.14 12.75
N ALA A 73 -4.97 0.45 12.08
CA ALA A 73 -4.96 0.96 10.72
C ALA A 73 -4.31 2.35 10.64
N ALA A 74 -4.69 3.29 11.51
CA ALA A 74 -4.18 4.67 11.45
C ALA A 74 -2.66 4.75 11.70
N TYR A 75 -2.18 4.12 12.76
CA TYR A 75 -0.75 4.16 13.09
C TYR A 75 0.06 3.20 12.21
N GLY A 76 -0.51 2.07 11.80
CA GLY A 76 0.14 1.14 10.87
C GLY A 76 0.36 1.79 9.50
N ASP A 77 -0.63 2.52 8.99
CA ASP A 77 -0.51 3.32 7.78
C ASP A 77 0.53 4.45 7.94
N LEU A 78 0.50 5.18 9.06
CA LEU A 78 1.48 6.24 9.33
C LEU A 78 2.91 5.70 9.36
N ILE A 79 3.16 4.62 10.10
CA ILE A 79 4.48 3.97 10.18
C ILE A 79 4.93 3.49 8.79
N SER A 80 4.03 2.83 8.06
CA SER A 80 4.31 2.36 6.70
C SER A 80 4.63 3.52 5.75
N GLY A 81 3.91 4.64 5.86
CA GLY A 81 4.15 5.84 5.06
C GLY A 81 5.48 6.53 5.38
N LEU A 82 5.84 6.61 6.66
CA LEU A 82 7.13 7.14 7.09
C LEU A 82 8.29 6.26 6.62
N LEU A 83 8.14 4.93 6.70
CA LEU A 83 9.12 3.98 6.17
C LEU A 83 9.25 4.09 4.64
N ALA A 84 8.13 4.24 3.92
CA ALA A 84 8.14 4.46 2.48
C ALA A 84 8.86 5.76 2.10
N LEU A 85 8.61 6.84 2.84
CA LEU A 85 9.24 8.14 2.63
C LEU A 85 10.75 8.07 2.90
N LEU A 86 11.16 7.41 3.99
CA LEU A 86 12.56 7.18 4.31
C LEU A 86 13.25 6.33 3.24
N ALA A 87 12.61 5.25 2.78
CA ALA A 87 13.12 4.43 1.69
C ALA A 87 13.25 5.22 0.37
N MET A 88 12.29 6.09 0.06
CA MET A 88 12.32 6.97 -1.10
C MET A 88 13.50 7.94 -1.03
N VAL A 89 13.69 8.63 0.10
CA VAL A 89 14.83 9.54 0.32
C VAL A 89 16.16 8.78 0.23
N ALA A 90 16.25 7.60 0.83
CA ALA A 90 17.44 6.76 0.79
C ALA A 90 17.78 6.30 -0.64
N LEU A 91 16.80 5.89 -1.44
CA LEU A 91 16.99 5.53 -2.84
C LEU A 91 17.44 6.73 -3.68
N ARG A 92 16.79 7.89 -3.51
CA ARG A 92 17.13 9.12 -4.25
C ARG A 92 18.54 9.61 -3.92
N SER A 93 18.93 9.49 -2.65
CA SER A 93 20.24 9.89 -2.13
C SER A 93 21.31 8.79 -2.24
N ARG A 94 20.98 7.64 -2.84
CA ARG A 94 21.87 6.49 -3.06
C ARG A 94 22.53 5.97 -1.77
N TRP A 95 21.79 5.94 -0.66
CA TRP A 95 22.29 5.37 0.59
C TRP A 95 22.54 3.86 0.44
N ALA A 96 23.61 3.36 1.05
CA ALA A 96 23.96 1.94 1.01
C ALA A 96 22.84 1.02 1.54
N ILE A 97 22.05 1.52 2.50
CA ILE A 97 20.95 0.78 3.14
C ILE A 97 19.60 0.89 2.41
N ALA A 98 19.53 1.60 1.28
CA ALA A 98 18.25 1.94 0.65
C ALA A 98 17.38 0.71 0.31
N LEU A 99 17.97 -0.36 -0.23
CA LEU A 99 17.23 -1.59 -0.52
C LEU A 99 16.75 -2.31 0.75
N GLY A 100 17.52 -2.22 1.84
CA GLY A 100 17.10 -2.76 3.15
C GLY A 100 15.88 -2.02 3.70
N LEU A 101 15.86 -0.69 3.56
CA LEU A 101 14.70 0.13 3.94
C LEU A 101 13.46 -0.19 3.10
N VAL A 102 13.62 -0.38 1.78
CA VAL A 102 12.53 -0.83 0.90
C VAL A 102 11.96 -2.17 1.36
N TRP A 103 12.81 -3.14 1.72
CA TRP A 103 12.36 -4.43 2.26
C TRP A 103 11.55 -4.28 3.54
N ILE A 104 12.08 -3.54 4.52
CA ILE A 104 11.42 -3.32 5.81
C ILE A 104 10.06 -2.66 5.58
N PHE A 105 10.02 -1.58 4.82
CA PHE A 105 8.79 -0.91 4.42
C PHE A 105 7.80 -1.90 3.78
N ASN A 106 8.24 -2.69 2.79
CA ASN A 106 7.34 -3.52 2.00
C ASN A 106 6.70 -4.63 2.85
N ILE A 107 7.46 -5.20 3.79
CA ILE A 107 6.95 -6.21 4.73
C ILE A 107 5.98 -5.57 5.72
N VAL A 108 6.40 -4.50 6.41
CA VAL A 108 5.56 -3.83 7.42
C VAL A 108 4.25 -3.35 6.81
N GLY A 109 4.32 -2.67 5.65
CA GLY A 109 3.15 -2.15 4.96
C GLY A 109 2.20 -3.23 4.43
N THR A 110 2.72 -4.40 4.05
CA THR A 110 1.89 -5.53 3.64
C THR A 110 1.17 -6.15 4.84
N VAL A 111 1.88 -6.39 5.93
CA VAL A 111 1.31 -6.95 7.16
C VAL A 111 0.21 -6.05 7.72
N ASP A 112 0.43 -4.74 7.70
CA ASP A 112 -0.56 -3.74 8.09
C ASP A 112 -1.86 -3.84 7.26
N LEU A 113 -1.75 -3.85 5.93
CA LEU A 113 -2.92 -3.97 5.05
C LEU A 113 -3.67 -5.29 5.26
N LEU A 114 -2.96 -6.41 5.39
CA LEU A 114 -3.61 -7.70 5.66
C LEU A 114 -4.32 -7.71 7.02
N ASN A 115 -3.71 -7.08 8.03
CA ASN A 115 -4.31 -6.93 9.36
C ASN A 115 -5.56 -6.04 9.37
N ALA A 116 -5.64 -5.06 8.48
CA ALA A 116 -6.84 -4.23 8.29
C ALA A 116 -7.92 -4.97 7.49
N LEU A 117 -7.57 -5.62 6.38
CA LEU A 117 -8.51 -6.29 5.47
C LEU A 117 -9.23 -7.50 6.09
N ARG A 118 -8.62 -8.15 7.08
CA ARG A 118 -9.29 -9.25 7.82
C ARG A 118 -10.44 -8.78 8.70
N LYS A 119 -10.54 -7.48 9.02
CA LYS A 119 -11.56 -6.93 9.93
C LYS A 119 -12.81 -6.48 9.17
N VAL A 120 -13.46 -7.41 8.49
CA VAL A 120 -14.62 -7.14 7.63
C VAL A 120 -15.81 -6.57 8.41
N GLU A 121 -15.89 -6.86 9.71
CA GLU A 121 -16.92 -6.36 10.62
C GLU A 121 -16.99 -4.82 10.72
N VAL A 122 -15.92 -4.11 10.33
CA VAL A 122 -15.89 -2.64 10.41
C VAL A 122 -16.52 -1.94 9.20
N VAL A 123 -16.77 -2.68 8.12
CA VAL A 123 -17.27 -2.16 6.84
C VAL A 123 -18.51 -1.26 6.98
N PRO A 124 -19.55 -1.63 7.78
CA PRO A 124 -20.73 -0.78 7.96
C PRO A 124 -20.44 0.59 8.62
N TYR A 125 -19.29 0.75 9.27
CA TYR A 125 -18.97 1.92 10.08
C TYR A 125 -18.01 2.91 9.40
N LEU A 126 -17.44 2.55 8.24
CA LEU A 126 -16.37 3.32 7.59
C LEU A 126 -16.77 4.73 7.16
N GLY A 127 -18.05 5.01 6.88
CA GLY A 127 -18.48 6.34 6.45
C GLY A 127 -17.75 6.81 5.19
N THR A 128 -17.18 8.02 5.20
CA THR A 128 -16.36 8.54 4.09
C THR A 128 -15.01 7.82 3.94
N THR A 129 -14.49 7.22 5.02
CA THR A 129 -13.24 6.43 4.96
C THR A 129 -13.38 5.17 4.12
N TRP A 130 -14.60 4.82 3.70
CA TRP A 130 -14.92 3.73 2.76
C TRP A 130 -14.08 3.73 1.49
N TYR A 131 -13.73 4.90 0.94
CA TYR A 131 -12.93 5.02 -0.28
C TYR A 131 -11.48 4.57 -0.10
N ILE A 132 -10.98 4.53 1.15
CA ILE A 132 -9.62 4.08 1.45
C ILE A 132 -9.47 2.59 1.14
N PRO A 133 -10.21 1.67 1.78
CA PRO A 133 -10.11 0.27 1.44
C PRO A 133 -10.63 -0.03 0.03
N THR A 134 -11.63 0.68 -0.50
CA THR A 134 -12.19 0.34 -1.82
C THR A 134 -11.41 0.85 -3.03
N PHE A 135 -10.56 1.88 -2.88
CA PHE A 135 -9.75 2.42 -4.00
C PHE A 135 -8.27 2.56 -3.66
N VAL A 136 -7.93 3.13 -2.50
CA VAL A 136 -6.52 3.37 -2.13
C VAL A 136 -5.82 2.04 -1.84
N VAL A 137 -6.39 1.18 -1.00
CA VAL A 137 -5.77 -0.11 -0.65
C VAL A 137 -5.51 -1.00 -1.87
N PRO A 138 -6.42 -1.12 -2.86
CA PRO A 138 -6.13 -1.78 -4.13
C PRO A 138 -4.86 -1.29 -4.84
N ILE A 139 -4.64 0.03 -4.90
CA ILE A 139 -3.41 0.60 -5.46
C ILE A 139 -2.21 0.12 -4.63
N LEU A 140 -2.29 0.24 -3.31
CA LEU A 140 -1.20 -0.14 -2.39
C LEU A 140 -0.86 -1.64 -2.47
N LEU A 141 -1.86 -2.52 -2.61
CA LEU A 141 -1.66 -3.96 -2.76
C LEU A 141 -0.91 -4.27 -4.07
N VAL A 142 -1.36 -3.67 -5.18
CA VAL A 142 -0.71 -3.85 -6.49
C VAL A 142 0.74 -3.36 -6.42
N THR A 143 1.00 -2.19 -5.86
CA THR A 143 2.37 -1.67 -5.76
C THR A 143 3.24 -2.45 -4.78
N HIS A 144 2.72 -2.96 -3.66
CA HIS A 144 3.46 -3.87 -2.77
C HIS A 144 3.93 -5.14 -3.50
N VAL A 145 3.06 -5.76 -4.30
CA VAL A 145 3.40 -6.95 -5.11
C VAL A 145 4.48 -6.61 -6.13
N MET A 146 4.35 -5.47 -6.82
CA MET A 146 5.34 -5.02 -7.79
C MET A 146 6.69 -4.71 -7.15
N ILE A 147 6.71 -4.12 -5.96
CA ILE A 147 7.95 -3.87 -5.21
C ILE A 147 8.63 -5.19 -4.84
N PHE A 148 7.88 -6.18 -4.31
CA PHE A 148 8.46 -7.50 -4.05
C PHE A 148 9.08 -8.09 -5.33
N ALA A 149 8.34 -8.10 -6.45
CA ALA A 149 8.84 -8.61 -7.71
C ALA A 149 10.13 -7.92 -8.17
N GLN A 150 10.19 -6.59 -8.04
CA GLN A 150 11.36 -5.80 -8.44
C GLN A 150 12.58 -6.11 -7.57
N VAL A 151 12.40 -6.19 -6.25
CA VAL A 151 13.50 -6.45 -5.31
C VAL A 151 14.00 -7.90 -5.41
N PHE A 152 13.11 -8.89 -5.62
CA PHE A 152 13.51 -10.28 -5.86
C PHE A 152 14.28 -10.44 -7.18
N LYS A 153 13.88 -9.73 -8.25
CA LYS A 153 14.60 -9.73 -9.53
C LYS A 153 16.05 -9.28 -9.36
N THR A 154 16.29 -8.21 -8.58
CA THR A 154 17.64 -7.70 -8.32
C THR A 154 18.52 -8.70 -7.58
N ARG A 155 17.98 -9.41 -6.57
CA ARG A 155 18.72 -10.44 -5.84
C ARG A 155 19.17 -11.58 -6.74
N LYS A 156 18.29 -12.04 -7.64
CA LYS A 156 18.63 -13.13 -8.57
C LYS A 156 19.79 -12.77 -9.49
N GLN A 157 19.85 -11.51 -9.96
CA GLN A 157 20.95 -11.01 -10.79
C GLN A 157 22.28 -10.92 -10.02
N ALA A 158 22.23 -10.58 -8.73
CA ALA A 158 23.42 -10.49 -7.87
C ALA A 158 24.00 -11.86 -7.45
N HIS A 159 23.25 -12.95 -7.61
CA HIS A 159 23.71 -14.33 -7.28
C HIS A 159 24.09 -15.15 -8.52
N SER A 160 23.92 -14.61 -9.73
CA SER A 160 24.32 -15.24 -10.99
C SER A 160 25.69 -14.78 -11.51
N HIS A 161 26.40 -13.97 -10.73
CA HIS A 161 27.77 -13.49 -10.97
C HIS A 161 28.65 -13.92 -9.80
#